data_AF-A0A816FWQ6-F1
#
_entry.id   AF-A0A816FWQ6-F1
#
_cell.length_a   1.000
_cell.length_b   1.000
_cell.length_c   1.000
_cell.angle_alpha   90.00
_cell.angle_beta   90.00
_cell.angle_gamma   90.00
#
_symmetry.space_group_name_H-M   'P 1'
#
loop_
_entity.id
_entity.type
_entity.pdbx_description
1 polymer ?
#
loop_
_entity_poly.entity_id
_entity_poly.type
_entity_poly.pdbx_seq_one_letter_code
_entity_poly.pdbx_strand_id
1 'polypeptide(L)'
;MLINNERATSYDRELAFKWFIDCLEHINLESQIALLERRIADLDPLYISLTGNICFKLYYENCKRSRYPTLNFSKSSIHPITRRDLNSLIDVRQGDLTVEQTDVIVVCSSSKTLCENVFKSGGNSIKVSYETELKKTPTAPIITVKANGHVAAKTIYFLPWQPDADLIKFCDSVKTFVSNAMEKAASESYQSIAIPAIGCGLYGCSISLVAGTFVKEVHRQLLKYPMSVSFVIQPDRKDVYDEFQKQISLIQQASEIKPISMTIGKGTLEIQLADITTQKVDVIIGSSSSQILKRAIINAAGDDVQMAYAKEHENNPNSLILSVSPGQLPCKRIFFVKWEPNTDEEALQQSIIDLIWNVMQNAISHKFTSIAFPAIGCGQSSCSKQVIVKTMVREIKNQLRMRNLPLTVKLSIAPDQLEIYDEFCKQVLSIEEDLSTSISHELPSTWIQSTENKVRVIVSINTNEYKSIVTNFDQAMKGKYTQVIQIERIQNERWYMQYLAHCRDFRKRLKIDTEKRLYHGCPEKAADLIIGDCFNRSFAGVNGTVYGFGVYFSSNATYSHTYAIPNTKGERFIFVSRVLVGSTVLGNSSMKTRPIGYDSTTD
;
A
#
# COMPACT_ATOMS: atom_id res chain seq x y z
N MET A 1 34.46 8.62 -27.65
CA MET A 1 35.12 9.93 -27.89
C MET A 1 34.14 11.06 -28.18
N LEU A 2 33.16 10.93 -29.09
CA LEU A 2 32.18 12.01 -29.39
C LEU A 2 31.16 12.30 -28.27
N ILE A 3 30.71 11.26 -27.54
CA ILE A 3 29.74 11.41 -26.43
C ILE A 3 30.31 12.22 -25.27
N ASN A 4 31.62 12.14 -25.03
CA ASN A 4 32.31 12.81 -23.92
C ASN A 4 32.94 14.15 -24.34
N ASN A 5 32.61 14.68 -25.53
CA ASN A 5 33.09 15.98 -25.95
C ASN A 5 32.12 17.07 -25.47
N GLU A 6 32.57 17.87 -24.51
CA GLU A 6 31.78 18.95 -23.88
C GLU A 6 31.40 20.07 -24.86
N ARG A 7 32.05 20.15 -26.02
CA ARG A 7 31.73 21.11 -27.09
C ARG A 7 30.74 20.59 -28.14
N ALA A 8 30.34 19.32 -28.08
CA ALA A 8 29.36 18.76 -29.01
C ALA A 8 27.93 19.10 -28.58
N THR A 9 27.11 19.54 -29.53
CA THR A 9 25.70 19.89 -29.27
C THR A 9 24.85 18.64 -29.07
N SER A 10 23.66 18.80 -28.50
CA SER A 10 22.69 17.70 -28.32
C SER A 10 22.37 17.00 -29.65
N TYR A 11 22.31 17.77 -30.75
CA TYR A 11 22.09 17.26 -32.10
C TYR A 11 23.25 16.43 -32.62
N ASP A 12 24.50 16.87 -32.41
CA ASP A 12 25.70 16.11 -32.81
C ASP A 12 25.80 14.77 -32.06
N ARG A 13 25.38 14.76 -30.78
CA ARG A 13 25.33 13.54 -29.95
C ARG A 13 24.26 12.58 -30.43
N GLU A 14 23.09 13.09 -30.79
CA GLU A 14 21.98 12.28 -31.32
C GLU A 14 22.31 11.72 -32.71
N LEU A 15 22.95 12.51 -33.57
CA LEU A 15 23.41 12.07 -34.89
C LEU A 15 24.53 11.03 -34.79
N ALA A 16 25.47 11.20 -33.86
CA ALA A 16 26.52 10.22 -33.60
C ALA A 16 25.96 8.92 -33.00
N PHE A 17 24.95 9.01 -32.13
CA PHE A 17 24.26 7.87 -31.57
C PHE A 17 23.48 7.12 -32.65
N LYS A 18 22.77 7.84 -33.53
CA LYS A 18 22.08 7.26 -34.67
C LYS A 18 23.04 6.58 -35.65
N TRP A 19 24.14 7.24 -36.02
CA TRP A 19 25.20 6.64 -36.84
C TRP A 19 25.79 5.37 -36.20
N PHE A 20 25.95 5.35 -34.88
CA PHE A 20 26.40 4.17 -34.14
C PHE A 20 25.39 3.02 -34.21
N ILE A 21 24.11 3.30 -34.06
CA ILE A 21 23.02 2.31 -34.24
C ILE A 21 23.02 1.76 -35.67
N ASP A 22 23.14 2.65 -36.68
CA ASP A 22 23.16 2.27 -38.09
C ASP A 22 24.41 1.41 -38.42
N CYS A 23 25.55 1.67 -37.78
CA CYS A 23 26.74 0.81 -37.88
C CYS A 23 26.56 -0.57 -37.23
N LEU A 24 25.73 -0.69 -36.20
CA LEU A 24 25.45 -1.96 -35.53
C LEU A 24 24.52 -2.87 -36.36
N GLU A 25 23.64 -2.31 -37.20
CA GLU A 25 22.80 -3.08 -38.13
C GLU A 25 23.60 -3.79 -39.24
N HIS A 26 24.88 -3.44 -39.43
CA HIS A 26 25.73 -4.00 -40.49
C HIS A 26 26.80 -5.00 -40.01
N ILE A 27 26.89 -5.30 -38.70
CA ILE A 27 27.92 -6.23 -38.18
C ILE A 27 27.49 -7.68 -38.41
N ASN A 28 27.91 -8.25 -39.54
CA ASN A 28 27.54 -9.62 -39.94
C ASN A 28 28.75 -10.56 -40.14
N LEU A 29 29.87 -10.33 -39.44
CA LEU A 29 31.07 -11.18 -39.48
C LEU A 29 31.61 -11.43 -38.06
N GLU A 30 31.80 -12.71 -37.69
CA GLU A 30 32.25 -13.17 -36.36
C GLU A 30 33.51 -12.46 -35.85
N SER A 31 34.41 -12.04 -36.74
CA SER A 31 35.66 -11.35 -36.38
C SER A 31 35.45 -9.93 -35.83
N GLN A 32 34.34 -9.26 -36.19
CA GLN A 32 33.99 -7.93 -35.68
C GLN A 32 33.25 -8.00 -34.34
N ILE A 33 32.52 -9.09 -34.09
CA ILE A 33 31.87 -9.38 -32.79
C ILE A 33 32.93 -9.55 -31.70
N ALA A 34 33.99 -10.34 -31.97
CA ALA A 34 35.07 -10.55 -31.01
C ALA A 34 35.84 -9.25 -30.69
N LEU A 35 36.01 -8.35 -31.67
CA LEU A 35 36.64 -7.04 -31.45
C LEU A 35 35.73 -6.09 -30.64
N LEU A 36 34.42 -6.17 -30.85
CA LEU A 36 33.41 -5.41 -30.12
C LEU A 36 33.31 -5.89 -28.66
N GLU A 37 33.26 -7.20 -28.42
CA GLU A 37 33.23 -7.80 -27.07
C GLU A 37 34.45 -7.41 -26.24
N ARG A 38 35.63 -7.39 -26.86
CA ARG A 38 36.88 -6.96 -26.21
C ARG A 38 36.86 -5.48 -25.83
N ARG A 39 36.26 -4.63 -26.68
CA ARG A 39 36.08 -3.20 -26.41
C ARG A 39 34.96 -2.89 -25.41
N ILE A 40 33.96 -3.76 -25.30
CA ILE A 40 32.89 -3.68 -24.29
C ILE A 40 33.41 -4.09 -22.91
N ALA A 41 34.29 -5.10 -22.84
CA ALA A 41 34.92 -5.51 -21.58
C ALA A 41 35.81 -4.40 -20.98
N ASP A 42 36.33 -3.50 -21.82
CA ASP A 42 37.14 -2.35 -21.41
C ASP A 42 36.31 -1.08 -21.08
N LEU A 43 34.98 -1.11 -21.20
CA LEU A 43 34.10 0.03 -20.86
C LEU A 43 33.59 -0.06 -19.42
N ASP A 44 33.96 0.93 -18.61
CA ASP A 44 33.53 1.09 -17.21
C ASP A 44 31.98 1.17 -17.11
N PRO A 45 31.32 0.30 -16.31
CA PRO A 45 29.85 0.26 -16.13
C PRO A 45 29.22 1.58 -15.65
N LEU A 46 30.00 2.51 -15.11
CA LEU A 46 29.52 3.83 -14.67
C LEU A 46 29.16 4.79 -15.82
N TYR A 47 29.51 4.49 -17.08
CA TYR A 47 29.27 5.39 -18.22
C TYR A 47 28.13 4.99 -19.15
N ILE A 48 27.43 3.87 -18.90
CA ILE A 48 26.26 3.45 -19.70
C ILE A 48 25.00 3.61 -18.84
N SER A 49 24.05 4.46 -19.28
CA SER A 49 22.74 4.55 -18.64
C SER A 49 21.98 3.21 -18.76
N LEU A 50 21.11 2.91 -17.78
CA LEU A 50 20.38 1.63 -17.71
C LEU A 50 19.57 1.35 -18.99
N THR A 51 19.06 2.38 -19.67
CA THR A 51 18.40 2.27 -20.98
C THR A 51 19.35 1.73 -22.06
N GLY A 52 20.60 2.21 -22.08
CA GLY A 52 21.64 1.69 -22.98
C GLY A 52 21.97 0.23 -22.69
N ASN A 53 22.01 -0.16 -21.41
CA ASN A 53 22.22 -1.55 -20.99
C ASN A 53 21.06 -2.47 -21.40
N ILE A 54 19.80 -2.02 -21.24
CA ILE A 54 18.60 -2.76 -21.63
C ILE A 54 18.52 -2.93 -23.16
N CYS A 55 18.76 -1.87 -23.94
CA CYS A 55 18.81 -1.98 -25.41
C CYS A 55 19.91 -2.94 -25.87
N PHE A 56 21.08 -2.90 -25.23
CA PHE A 56 22.20 -3.79 -25.51
C PHE A 56 21.87 -5.26 -25.17
N LYS A 57 21.20 -5.51 -24.05
CA LYS A 57 20.77 -6.84 -23.61
C LYS A 57 19.65 -7.42 -24.49
N LEU A 58 18.69 -6.58 -24.90
CA LEU A 58 17.62 -6.96 -25.83
C LEU A 58 18.15 -7.30 -27.23
N TYR A 59 19.16 -6.56 -27.70
CA TYR A 59 19.86 -6.89 -28.95
C TYR A 59 20.58 -8.25 -28.84
N TYR A 60 21.35 -8.46 -27.77
CA TYR A 60 22.09 -9.70 -27.53
C TYR A 60 21.19 -10.94 -27.35
N GLU A 61 20.03 -10.79 -26.71
CA GLU A 61 19.07 -11.89 -26.50
C GLU A 61 18.27 -12.23 -27.78
N ASN A 62 18.01 -11.25 -28.65
CA ASN A 62 17.31 -11.48 -29.93
C ASN A 62 18.21 -12.11 -31.01
N CYS A 63 19.52 -11.86 -30.99
CA CYS A 63 20.47 -12.54 -31.88
C CYS A 63 20.57 -14.06 -31.60
N LYS A 64 20.15 -14.56 -30.43
CA LYS A 64 20.22 -15.99 -30.05
C LYS A 64 18.96 -16.81 -30.34
N ARG A 65 17.86 -16.22 -30.82
CA ARG A 65 16.60 -16.94 -31.05
C ARG A 65 16.13 -16.88 -32.51
N SER A 66 16.81 -17.63 -33.37
CA SER A 66 16.21 -18.14 -34.61
C SER A 66 16.27 -19.66 -34.60
N ARG A 67 15.09 -20.28 -34.45
CA ARG A 67 14.72 -21.63 -34.96
C ARG A 67 13.25 -21.90 -34.61
N TYR A 68 12.37 -21.86 -35.61
CA TYR A 68 11.05 -22.50 -35.59
C TYR A 68 11.23 -24.03 -35.75
N PRO A 69 10.30 -24.87 -35.26
CA PRO A 69 9.17 -25.29 -36.10
C PRO A 69 7.81 -25.48 -35.38
N THR A 70 6.80 -25.55 -36.25
CA THR A 70 5.34 -25.74 -36.09
C THR A 70 4.91 -27.06 -35.44
N LEU A 71 3.72 -27.09 -34.79
CA LEU A 71 2.84 -28.28 -34.74
C LEU A 71 1.40 -27.96 -34.26
N ASN A 72 0.47 -28.72 -34.83
CA ASN A 72 -0.99 -28.58 -34.84
C ASN A 72 -1.70 -28.77 -33.49
N PHE A 73 -2.81 -28.06 -33.28
CA PHE A 73 -3.77 -28.37 -32.22
C PHE A 73 -5.02 -29.08 -32.76
N SER A 74 -5.38 -30.18 -32.10
CA SER A 74 -6.75 -30.70 -32.12
C SER A 74 -7.22 -30.98 -30.69
N LYS A 75 -8.49 -30.60 -30.46
CA LYS A 75 -9.42 -30.92 -29.37
C LYS A 75 -9.25 -30.27 -27.98
N SER A 76 -10.07 -29.22 -27.81
CA SER A 76 -10.94 -28.88 -26.67
C SER A 76 -10.65 -29.52 -25.31
N SER A 77 -10.25 -28.67 -24.36
CA SER A 77 -10.52 -28.80 -22.93
C SER A 77 -10.64 -27.39 -22.36
N ILE A 78 -11.73 -27.11 -21.64
CA ILE A 78 -12.04 -25.81 -21.06
C ILE A 78 -11.01 -25.50 -19.98
N HIS A 79 -10.08 -24.59 -20.27
CA HIS A 79 -9.13 -24.05 -19.29
C HIS A 79 -9.77 -22.90 -18.51
N PRO A 80 -9.45 -22.73 -17.21
CA PRO A 80 -9.78 -21.50 -16.50
C PRO A 80 -9.10 -20.32 -17.21
N ILE A 81 -9.89 -19.31 -17.56
CA ILE A 81 -9.44 -18.11 -18.28
C ILE A 81 -8.26 -17.50 -17.51
N THR A 82 -7.10 -17.44 -18.14
CA THR A 82 -5.90 -16.86 -17.52
C THR A 82 -5.99 -15.32 -17.53
N ARG A 83 -5.24 -14.64 -16.65
CA ARG A 83 -5.15 -13.17 -16.64
C ARG A 83 -4.68 -12.60 -18.00
N ARG A 84 -3.92 -13.40 -18.77
CA ARG A 84 -3.47 -13.09 -20.12
C ARG A 84 -4.62 -13.13 -21.13
N ASP A 85 -5.53 -14.10 -21.00
CA ASP A 85 -6.72 -14.21 -21.85
C ASP A 85 -7.67 -13.02 -21.61
N LEU A 86 -7.82 -12.57 -20.35
CA LEU A 86 -8.65 -11.40 -20.00
C LEU A 86 -8.12 -10.08 -20.57
N ASN A 87 -6.80 -9.90 -20.59
CA ASN A 87 -6.17 -8.70 -21.14
C ASN A 87 -6.30 -8.59 -22.66
N SER A 88 -6.44 -9.72 -23.35
CA SER A 88 -6.70 -9.75 -24.80
C SER A 88 -8.14 -9.32 -25.16
N LEU A 89 -9.02 -9.23 -24.16
CA LEU A 89 -10.41 -8.81 -24.34
C LEU A 89 -10.59 -7.29 -24.32
N ILE A 90 -9.56 -6.50 -23.98
CA ILE A 90 -9.64 -5.03 -23.98
C ILE A 90 -8.91 -4.48 -25.20
N ASP A 91 -9.61 -3.71 -26.02
CA ASP A 91 -9.06 -3.02 -27.18
C ASP A 91 -9.45 -1.53 -27.18
N VAL A 92 -8.71 -0.71 -27.91
CA VAL A 92 -9.05 0.69 -28.18
C VAL A 92 -9.01 0.95 -29.69
N ARG A 93 -10.02 1.65 -30.21
CA ARG A 93 -10.19 1.92 -31.63
C ARG A 93 -10.44 3.39 -31.89
N GLN A 94 -9.93 3.90 -33.02
CA GLN A 94 -10.37 5.17 -33.56
C GLN A 94 -11.52 4.94 -34.54
N GLY A 95 -12.65 5.58 -34.32
CA GLY A 95 -13.82 5.36 -35.15
C GLY A 95 -15.10 6.01 -34.65
N ASP A 96 -16.18 5.69 -35.36
CA ASP A 96 -17.53 6.07 -34.97
C ASP A 96 -18.18 4.90 -34.23
N LEU A 97 -18.61 5.15 -32.99
CA LEU A 97 -19.31 4.18 -32.15
C LEU A 97 -20.51 3.52 -32.85
N THR A 98 -21.18 4.22 -33.76
CA THR A 98 -22.37 3.70 -34.44
C THR A 98 -22.05 2.59 -35.45
N VAL A 99 -20.83 2.52 -35.98
CA VAL A 99 -20.42 1.50 -36.97
C VAL A 99 -19.65 0.33 -36.35
N GLU A 100 -19.45 0.35 -35.04
CA GLU A 100 -18.70 -0.69 -34.34
C GLU A 100 -19.47 -2.01 -34.29
N GLN A 101 -18.80 -3.07 -34.75
CA GLN A 101 -19.35 -4.42 -34.82
C GLN A 101 -19.22 -5.09 -33.45
N THR A 102 -20.26 -4.96 -32.65
CA THR A 102 -20.32 -5.46 -31.27
C THR A 102 -21.77 -5.84 -30.92
N ASP A 103 -21.99 -6.59 -29.84
CA ASP A 103 -23.35 -6.87 -29.41
C ASP A 103 -24.02 -5.61 -28.85
N VAL A 104 -23.27 -4.83 -28.05
CA VAL A 104 -23.78 -3.65 -27.36
C VAL A 104 -22.90 -2.43 -27.59
N ILE A 105 -23.50 -1.29 -27.94
CA ILE A 105 -22.83 0.02 -27.81
C ILE A 105 -23.39 0.76 -26.60
N VAL A 106 -22.51 1.40 -25.83
CA VAL A 106 -22.87 2.22 -24.68
C VAL A 106 -22.93 3.68 -25.08
N VAL A 107 -24.03 4.35 -24.79
CA VAL A 107 -24.24 5.77 -25.09
C VAL A 107 -24.47 6.51 -23.78
N CYS A 108 -23.61 7.48 -23.49
CA CYS A 108 -23.86 8.38 -22.36
C CYS A 108 -25.07 9.25 -22.69
N SER A 109 -26.22 8.97 -22.06
CA SER A 109 -27.49 9.65 -22.35
C SER A 109 -27.48 11.13 -21.95
N SER A 110 -26.55 11.51 -21.07
CA SER A 110 -26.28 12.90 -20.69
C SER A 110 -25.48 13.67 -21.74
N SER A 111 -24.86 12.98 -22.72
CA SER A 111 -24.14 13.61 -23.83
C SER A 111 -25.05 13.82 -25.03
N LYS A 112 -25.48 15.07 -25.25
CA LYS A 112 -26.32 15.44 -26.39
C LYS A 112 -25.69 15.03 -27.72
N THR A 113 -24.39 15.26 -27.88
CA THR A 113 -23.65 14.92 -29.11
C THR A 113 -23.66 13.43 -29.40
N LEU A 114 -23.40 12.58 -28.40
CA LEU A 114 -23.41 11.12 -28.59
C LEU A 114 -24.82 10.61 -28.92
N CYS A 115 -25.84 11.10 -28.22
CA CYS A 115 -27.23 10.78 -28.50
C CYS A 115 -27.64 11.18 -29.93
N GLU A 116 -27.31 12.41 -30.36
CA GLU A 116 -27.64 12.88 -31.70
C GLU A 116 -26.95 12.09 -32.80
N ASN A 117 -25.69 11.69 -32.61
CA ASN A 117 -24.97 10.86 -33.58
C ASN A 117 -25.66 9.49 -33.75
N VAL A 118 -26.03 8.85 -32.64
CA VAL A 118 -26.76 7.57 -32.67
C VAL A 118 -28.14 7.72 -33.31
N PHE A 119 -28.87 8.80 -33.03
CA PHE A 119 -30.17 9.05 -33.65
C PHE A 119 -30.08 9.36 -35.15
N LYS A 120 -29.00 10.02 -35.59
CA LYS A 120 -28.74 10.26 -37.02
C LYS A 120 -28.42 8.95 -37.75
N SER A 121 -27.52 8.12 -37.21
CA SER A 121 -27.14 6.84 -37.84
C SER A 121 -28.27 5.81 -37.81
N GLY A 122 -28.99 5.72 -36.68
CA GLY A 122 -30.09 4.78 -36.48
C GLY A 122 -31.42 5.21 -37.09
N GLY A 123 -31.60 6.50 -37.36
CA GLY A 123 -32.85 7.08 -37.82
C GLY A 123 -33.85 7.33 -36.68
N ASN A 124 -35.00 7.90 -37.05
CA ASN A 124 -36.00 8.38 -36.08
C ASN A 124 -36.62 7.28 -35.21
N SER A 125 -36.57 6.01 -35.65
CA SER A 125 -37.10 4.87 -34.91
C SER A 125 -36.36 4.61 -33.60
N ILE A 126 -35.03 4.77 -33.56
CA ILE A 126 -34.25 4.66 -32.31
C ILE A 126 -34.61 5.80 -31.37
N LYS A 127 -34.73 7.03 -31.88
CA LYS A 127 -35.11 8.20 -31.07
C LYS A 127 -36.48 8.00 -30.42
N VAL A 128 -37.49 7.59 -31.19
CA VAL A 128 -38.84 7.33 -30.68
C VAL A 128 -38.84 6.20 -29.66
N SER A 129 -38.08 5.12 -29.89
CA SER A 129 -37.97 4.00 -28.96
C SER A 129 -37.32 4.43 -27.64
N TYR A 130 -36.23 5.18 -27.70
CA TYR A 130 -35.55 5.75 -26.53
C TYR A 130 -36.48 6.65 -25.72
N GLU A 131 -37.15 7.62 -26.36
CA GLU A 131 -38.07 8.54 -25.69
C GLU A 131 -39.29 7.82 -25.09
N THR A 132 -39.76 6.76 -25.74
CA THR A 132 -40.87 5.94 -25.24
C THR A 132 -40.47 5.16 -23.99
N GLU A 133 -39.31 4.50 -24.01
CA GLU A 133 -38.81 3.75 -22.85
C GLU A 133 -38.43 4.70 -21.70
N LEU A 134 -37.83 5.86 -21.99
CA LEU A 134 -37.54 6.87 -20.99
C LEU A 134 -38.80 7.38 -20.29
N LYS A 135 -39.92 7.54 -21.00
CA LYS A 135 -41.22 7.91 -20.40
C LYS A 135 -41.80 6.79 -19.54
N LYS A 136 -41.61 5.53 -19.91
CA LYS A 136 -42.10 4.37 -19.14
C LYS A 136 -41.30 4.17 -17.86
N THR A 137 -39.98 4.32 -17.93
CA THR A 137 -39.06 4.06 -16.81
C THR A 137 -38.09 5.23 -16.60
N PRO A 138 -38.56 6.39 -16.13
CA PRO A 138 -37.75 7.61 -16.03
C PRO A 138 -36.60 7.51 -15.03
N THR A 139 -36.66 6.57 -14.08
CA THR A 139 -35.64 6.35 -13.05
C THR A 139 -34.78 5.12 -13.32
N ALA A 140 -34.94 4.46 -14.48
CA ALA A 140 -34.13 3.29 -14.81
C ALA A 140 -32.64 3.69 -14.95
N PRO A 141 -31.70 2.91 -14.38
CA PRO A 141 -30.27 3.20 -14.51
C PRO A 141 -29.75 3.00 -15.92
N ILE A 142 -30.47 2.25 -16.76
CA ILE A 142 -30.12 1.93 -18.14
C ILE A 142 -31.41 1.91 -18.97
N ILE A 143 -31.45 2.66 -20.06
CA ILE A 143 -32.50 2.52 -21.09
C ILE A 143 -31.93 1.66 -22.22
N THR A 144 -32.62 0.55 -22.53
CA THR A 144 -32.18 -0.40 -23.54
C THR A 144 -33.02 -0.24 -24.80
N VAL A 145 -32.37 -0.07 -25.95
CA VAL A 145 -33.04 0.08 -27.25
C VAL A 145 -32.41 -0.90 -28.23
N LYS A 146 -33.23 -1.67 -28.95
CA LYS A 146 -32.74 -2.51 -30.04
C LYS A 146 -32.18 -1.63 -31.16
N ALA A 147 -30.95 -1.92 -31.58
CA ALA A 147 -30.34 -1.17 -32.67
C ALA A 147 -31.07 -1.45 -34.00
N ASN A 148 -31.06 -0.45 -34.89
CA ASN A 148 -31.56 -0.55 -36.25
C ASN A 148 -30.87 0.51 -37.14
N GLY A 149 -31.27 0.60 -38.41
CA GLY A 149 -30.68 1.56 -39.35
C GLY A 149 -29.23 1.23 -39.64
N HIS A 150 -28.35 2.24 -39.60
CA HIS A 150 -26.91 2.09 -39.81
C HIS A 150 -26.12 1.84 -38.52
N VAL A 151 -26.80 1.57 -37.40
CA VAL A 151 -26.11 1.17 -36.16
C VAL A 151 -25.77 -0.31 -36.25
N ALA A 152 -24.48 -0.63 -36.28
CA ALA A 152 -23.97 -1.99 -36.49
C ALA A 152 -24.20 -2.94 -35.30
N ALA A 153 -24.36 -2.40 -34.09
CA ALA A 153 -24.57 -3.20 -32.89
C ALA A 153 -25.92 -3.92 -32.88
N LYS A 154 -26.12 -4.89 -31.97
CA LYS A 154 -27.44 -5.52 -31.77
C LYS A 154 -28.34 -4.65 -30.89
N THR A 155 -27.75 -4.04 -29.87
CA THR A 155 -28.45 -3.30 -28.82
C THR A 155 -27.69 -2.04 -28.42
N ILE A 156 -28.42 -1.01 -28.00
CA ILE A 156 -27.90 0.28 -27.54
C ILE A 156 -28.29 0.44 -26.07
N TYR A 157 -27.29 0.65 -25.22
CA TYR A 157 -27.50 0.99 -23.80
C TYR A 157 -27.30 2.48 -23.59
N PHE A 158 -28.37 3.17 -23.23
CA PHE A 158 -28.33 4.58 -22.82
C PHE A 158 -28.17 4.67 -21.31
N LEU A 159 -27.00 5.11 -20.85
CA LEU A 159 -26.67 5.27 -19.44
C LEU A 159 -26.48 6.75 -19.10
N PRO A 160 -27.17 7.30 -18.09
CA PRO A 160 -26.88 8.64 -17.61
C PRO A 160 -25.50 8.64 -16.94
N TRP A 161 -24.69 9.63 -17.27
CA TRP A 161 -23.41 9.82 -16.60
C TRP A 161 -22.98 11.27 -16.63
N GLN A 162 -22.64 11.79 -15.47
CA GLN A 162 -22.03 13.10 -15.32
C GLN A 162 -20.77 12.94 -14.46
N PRO A 163 -19.61 13.36 -14.96
CA PRO A 163 -18.40 13.40 -14.14
C PRO A 163 -18.53 14.50 -13.08
N ASP A 164 -18.03 14.21 -11.88
CA ASP A 164 -17.94 15.19 -10.78
C ASP A 164 -16.57 15.88 -10.83
N ALA A 165 -16.49 17.15 -10.44
CA ALA A 165 -15.22 17.87 -10.33
C ALA A 165 -14.36 17.33 -9.17
N ASP A 166 -15.01 16.75 -8.16
CA ASP A 166 -14.34 16.01 -7.10
C ASP A 166 -13.82 14.67 -7.64
N LEU A 167 -12.49 14.52 -7.66
CA LEU A 167 -11.79 13.34 -8.20
C LEU A 167 -12.28 12.02 -7.57
N ILE A 168 -12.69 12.07 -6.31
CA ILE A 168 -13.15 10.93 -5.53
C ILE A 168 -14.53 10.50 -6.05
N LYS A 169 -15.49 11.41 -6.18
CA LYS A 169 -16.81 11.16 -6.77
C LYS A 169 -16.74 10.80 -8.25
N PHE A 170 -15.79 11.38 -8.99
CA PHE A 170 -15.50 11.02 -10.38
C PHE A 170 -15.18 9.53 -10.53
N CYS A 171 -14.25 8.99 -9.73
CA CYS A 171 -13.88 7.58 -9.80
C CYS A 171 -15.08 6.65 -9.50
N ASP A 172 -15.93 7.00 -8.53
CA ASP A 172 -17.11 6.21 -8.19
C ASP A 172 -18.18 6.24 -9.29
N SER A 173 -18.33 7.39 -9.97
CA SER A 173 -19.28 7.49 -11.07
C SER A 173 -18.83 6.65 -12.27
N VAL A 174 -17.53 6.60 -12.57
CA VAL A 174 -16.96 5.69 -13.59
C VAL A 174 -17.18 4.23 -13.20
N LYS A 175 -16.89 3.85 -11.94
CA LYS A 175 -17.14 2.50 -11.43
C LYS A 175 -18.59 2.08 -11.63
N THR A 176 -19.52 2.93 -11.25
CA THR A 176 -20.96 2.68 -11.38
C THR A 176 -21.37 2.54 -12.84
N PHE A 177 -20.91 3.44 -13.69
CA PHE A 177 -21.21 3.44 -15.13
C PHE A 177 -20.75 2.15 -15.82
N VAL A 178 -19.49 1.76 -15.63
CA VAL A 178 -18.92 0.55 -16.26
C VAL A 178 -19.53 -0.72 -15.67
N SER A 179 -19.72 -0.79 -14.35
CA SER A 179 -20.36 -1.94 -13.68
C SER A 179 -21.76 -2.18 -14.23
N ASN A 180 -22.59 -1.13 -14.28
CA ASN A 180 -23.96 -1.23 -14.77
C ASN A 180 -24.02 -1.71 -16.22
N ALA A 181 -23.17 -1.17 -17.10
CA ALA A 181 -23.14 -1.55 -18.50
C ALA A 181 -22.73 -3.02 -18.69
N MET A 182 -21.64 -3.46 -18.05
CA MET A 182 -21.09 -4.81 -18.22
C MET A 182 -21.95 -5.88 -17.53
N GLU A 183 -22.45 -5.62 -16.32
CA GLU A 183 -23.35 -6.54 -15.62
C GLU A 183 -24.65 -6.75 -16.42
N LYS A 184 -25.21 -5.67 -16.98
CA LYS A 184 -26.39 -5.75 -17.83
C LYS A 184 -26.11 -6.55 -19.10
N ALA A 185 -25.00 -6.29 -19.78
CA ALA A 185 -24.60 -7.06 -20.95
C ALA A 185 -24.43 -8.56 -20.65
N ALA A 186 -23.79 -8.89 -19.52
CA ALA A 186 -23.63 -10.27 -19.07
C ALA A 186 -24.97 -10.94 -18.76
N SER A 187 -25.91 -10.23 -18.11
CA SER A 187 -27.25 -10.73 -17.81
C SER A 187 -28.07 -11.05 -19.07
N GLU A 188 -27.80 -10.35 -20.18
CA GLU A 188 -28.40 -10.57 -21.49
C GLU A 188 -27.57 -11.53 -22.37
N SER A 189 -26.55 -12.17 -21.80
CA SER A 189 -25.66 -13.13 -22.48
C SER A 189 -24.89 -12.58 -23.68
N TYR A 190 -24.67 -11.26 -23.74
CA TYR A 190 -23.82 -10.65 -24.77
C TYR A 190 -22.34 -10.93 -24.52
N GLN A 191 -21.57 -11.00 -25.60
CA GLN A 191 -20.14 -11.37 -25.61
C GLN A 191 -19.24 -10.18 -25.94
N SER A 192 -19.80 -9.05 -26.38
CA SER A 192 -19.04 -7.86 -26.76
C SER A 192 -19.75 -6.55 -26.42
N ILE A 193 -18.98 -5.56 -25.96
CA ILE A 193 -19.47 -4.23 -25.62
C ILE A 193 -18.49 -3.14 -26.07
N ALA A 194 -18.99 -2.07 -26.67
CA ALA A 194 -18.21 -0.91 -27.04
C ALA A 194 -18.56 0.30 -26.15
N ILE A 195 -17.55 0.92 -25.56
CA ILE A 195 -17.68 2.03 -24.62
C ILE A 195 -16.99 3.27 -25.21
N PRO A 196 -17.67 4.42 -25.34
CA PRO A 196 -17.05 5.65 -25.81
C PRO A 196 -16.10 6.22 -24.76
N ALA A 197 -15.05 6.92 -25.19
CA ALA A 197 -14.27 7.75 -24.27
C ALA A 197 -15.05 9.00 -23.87
N ILE A 198 -15.68 8.93 -22.70
CA ILE A 198 -16.43 10.02 -22.10
C ILE A 198 -15.63 10.68 -20.97
N GLY A 199 -15.74 12.01 -20.85
CA GLY A 199 -15.06 12.79 -19.81
C GLY A 199 -13.60 13.17 -20.10
N CYS A 200 -13.02 12.76 -21.23
CA CYS A 200 -11.63 13.06 -21.57
C CYS A 200 -11.44 14.52 -22.03
N GLY A 201 -10.92 15.36 -21.13
CA GLY A 201 -10.66 16.79 -21.39
C GLY A 201 -11.80 17.74 -20.97
N LEU A 202 -12.79 17.25 -20.23
CA LEU A 202 -13.89 18.04 -19.67
C LEU A 202 -13.81 18.04 -18.14
N TYR A 203 -14.38 19.06 -17.49
CA TYR A 203 -14.53 19.12 -16.02
C TYR A 203 -13.23 19.13 -15.18
N GLY A 204 -12.10 19.53 -15.77
CA GLY A 204 -10.83 19.67 -15.04
C GLY A 204 -10.08 18.35 -14.78
N CYS A 205 -10.59 17.22 -15.26
CA CYS A 205 -9.91 15.93 -15.16
C CYS A 205 -8.92 15.73 -16.31
N SER A 206 -7.72 15.23 -16.00
CA SER A 206 -6.72 14.91 -17.04
C SER A 206 -7.13 13.67 -17.84
N ILE A 207 -6.78 13.63 -19.13
CA ILE A 207 -7.06 12.49 -20.01
C ILE A 207 -6.50 11.18 -19.41
N SER A 208 -5.31 11.24 -18.81
CA SER A 208 -4.66 10.09 -18.17
C SER A 208 -5.46 9.54 -16.99
N LEU A 209 -6.02 10.41 -16.15
CA LEU A 209 -6.86 9.96 -15.05
C LEU A 209 -8.13 9.25 -15.55
N VAL A 210 -8.80 9.83 -16.54
CA VAL A 210 -10.03 9.27 -17.10
C VAL A 210 -9.74 7.91 -17.75
N ALA A 211 -8.78 7.86 -18.66
CA ALA A 211 -8.39 6.64 -19.37
C ALA A 211 -7.97 5.54 -18.40
N GLY A 212 -7.08 5.86 -17.44
CA GLY A 212 -6.63 4.90 -16.44
C GLY A 212 -7.77 4.36 -15.58
N THR A 213 -8.72 5.20 -15.19
CA THR A 213 -9.87 4.78 -14.36
C THR A 213 -10.80 3.84 -15.12
N PHE A 214 -11.15 4.17 -16.37
CA PHE A 214 -12.00 3.33 -17.22
C PHE A 214 -11.35 1.97 -17.51
N VAL A 215 -10.08 1.97 -17.93
CA VAL A 215 -9.36 0.74 -18.28
C VAL A 215 -9.22 -0.18 -17.07
N LYS A 216 -8.85 0.37 -15.89
CA LYS A 216 -8.73 -0.41 -14.64
C LYS A 216 -10.07 -1.01 -14.22
N GLU A 217 -11.15 -0.23 -14.31
CA GLU A 217 -12.48 -0.71 -13.94
C GLU A 217 -13.01 -1.78 -14.90
N VAL A 218 -12.83 -1.61 -16.22
CA VAL A 218 -13.16 -2.65 -17.20
C VAL A 218 -12.38 -3.94 -16.91
N HIS A 219 -11.06 -3.83 -16.72
CA HIS A 219 -10.23 -4.98 -16.38
C HIS A 219 -10.72 -5.69 -15.10
N ARG A 220 -11.16 -4.93 -14.08
CA ARG A 220 -11.76 -5.48 -12.86
C ARG A 220 -13.07 -6.23 -13.13
N GLN A 221 -13.95 -5.69 -13.98
CA GLN A 221 -15.22 -6.32 -14.32
C GLN A 221 -15.06 -7.58 -15.17
N LEU A 222 -14.06 -7.62 -16.04
CA LEU A 222 -13.76 -8.82 -16.85
C LEU A 222 -13.45 -10.06 -16.01
N LEU A 223 -12.94 -9.88 -14.78
CA LEU A 223 -12.75 -10.99 -13.83
C LEU A 223 -14.08 -11.65 -13.43
N LYS A 224 -15.19 -10.91 -13.46
CA LYS A 224 -16.54 -11.39 -13.13
C LYS A 224 -17.35 -11.74 -14.37
N TYR A 225 -17.23 -10.93 -15.42
CA TYR A 225 -18.02 -10.99 -16.64
C TYR A 225 -17.10 -10.98 -17.86
N PRO A 226 -16.48 -12.13 -18.23
CA PRO A 226 -15.60 -12.20 -19.39
C PRO A 226 -16.35 -11.88 -20.69
N MET A 227 -15.97 -10.80 -21.37
CA MET A 227 -16.50 -10.37 -22.67
C MET A 227 -15.50 -9.47 -23.41
N SER A 228 -15.61 -9.34 -24.72
CA SER A 228 -14.81 -8.37 -25.48
C SER A 228 -15.25 -6.94 -25.18
N VAL A 229 -14.32 -6.05 -24.83
CA VAL A 229 -14.58 -4.65 -24.52
C VAL A 229 -13.72 -3.76 -25.42
N SER A 230 -14.36 -2.88 -26.20
CA SER A 230 -13.67 -1.93 -27.08
C SER A 230 -13.93 -0.49 -26.64
N PHE A 231 -12.87 0.26 -26.35
CA PHE A 231 -12.97 1.70 -26.17
C PHE A 231 -12.95 2.39 -27.53
N VAL A 232 -14.02 3.12 -27.87
CA VAL A 232 -14.17 3.75 -29.18
C VAL A 232 -13.95 5.25 -29.04
N ILE A 233 -12.91 5.73 -29.71
CA ILE A 233 -12.43 7.11 -29.62
C ILE A 233 -12.69 7.80 -30.95
N GLN A 234 -13.19 9.03 -30.90
CA GLN A 234 -13.41 9.78 -32.14
C GLN A 234 -12.07 10.00 -32.89
N PRO A 235 -12.05 9.93 -34.24
CA PRO A 235 -10.80 10.00 -35.02
C PRO A 235 -9.97 11.27 -34.80
N ASP A 236 -10.62 12.39 -34.45
CA ASP A 236 -9.99 13.68 -34.17
C ASP A 236 -9.33 13.76 -32.78
N ARG A 237 -9.61 12.82 -31.88
CA ARG A 237 -9.09 12.77 -30.50
C ARG A 237 -7.95 11.77 -30.35
N LYS A 238 -6.89 11.96 -31.14
CA LYS A 238 -5.67 11.12 -31.08
C LYS A 238 -5.00 11.15 -29.69
N ASP A 239 -5.03 12.30 -29.02
CA ASP A 239 -4.56 12.48 -27.64
C ASP A 239 -5.21 11.49 -26.64
N VAL A 240 -6.53 11.27 -26.78
CA VAL A 240 -7.28 10.34 -25.94
C VAL A 240 -7.00 8.90 -26.33
N TYR A 241 -6.94 8.63 -27.63
CA TYR A 241 -6.64 7.29 -28.14
C TYR A 241 -5.26 6.80 -27.66
N ASP A 242 -4.23 7.63 -27.83
CA ASP A 242 -2.85 7.28 -27.46
C ASP A 242 -2.76 7.02 -25.93
N GLU A 243 -3.49 7.77 -25.11
CA GLU A 243 -3.49 7.56 -23.66
C GLU A 243 -4.27 6.29 -23.25
N PHE A 244 -5.43 5.99 -23.84
CA PHE A 244 -6.11 4.70 -23.61
C PHE A 244 -5.24 3.52 -24.06
N GLN A 245 -4.60 3.62 -25.22
CA GLN A 245 -3.70 2.60 -25.73
C GLN A 245 -2.51 2.37 -24.78
N LYS A 246 -1.93 3.45 -24.26
CA LYS A 246 -0.89 3.40 -23.24
C LYS A 246 -1.38 2.70 -21.96
N GLN A 247 -2.55 3.07 -21.43
CA GLN A 247 -3.09 2.47 -20.20
C GLN A 247 -3.38 0.96 -20.36
N ILE A 248 -3.90 0.54 -21.53
CA ILE A 248 -4.11 -0.88 -21.85
C ILE A 248 -2.76 -1.61 -21.94
N SER A 249 -1.79 -1.02 -22.64
CA SER A 249 -0.43 -1.58 -22.78
C SER A 249 0.25 -1.79 -21.43
N LEU A 250 0.10 -0.84 -20.49
CA LEU A 250 0.65 -0.96 -19.13
C LEU A 250 0.09 -2.17 -18.38
N ILE A 251 -1.22 -2.42 -18.48
CA ILE A 251 -1.84 -3.60 -17.84
C ILE A 251 -1.40 -4.90 -18.53
N GLN A 252 -1.29 -4.89 -19.85
CA GLN A 252 -0.83 -6.04 -20.63
C GLN A 252 0.63 -6.39 -20.26
N GLN A 253 1.55 -5.43 -20.31
CA GLN A 253 2.95 -5.60 -19.94
C GLN A 253 3.11 -6.09 -18.50
N ALA A 254 2.35 -5.52 -17.55
CA ALA A 254 2.36 -5.96 -16.16
C ALA A 254 2.00 -7.45 -16.00
N SER A 255 1.15 -8.01 -16.87
CA SER A 255 0.79 -9.43 -16.84
C SER A 255 1.87 -10.37 -17.40
N GLU A 256 2.80 -9.85 -18.21
CA GLU A 256 3.89 -10.63 -18.79
C GLU A 256 5.15 -10.64 -17.92
N ILE A 257 5.33 -9.58 -17.13
CA ILE A 257 6.45 -9.44 -16.21
C ILE A 257 6.26 -10.42 -15.04
N LYS A 258 7.10 -11.45 -15.02
CA LYS A 258 7.11 -12.43 -13.92
C LYS A 258 7.50 -11.74 -12.61
N PRO A 259 6.86 -12.09 -11.49
CA PRO A 259 7.29 -11.62 -10.17
C PRO A 259 8.76 -11.96 -9.92
N ILE A 260 9.50 -11.00 -9.37
CA ILE A 260 10.85 -11.23 -8.84
C ILE A 260 10.68 -11.76 -7.44
N SER A 261 11.26 -12.93 -7.15
CA SER A 261 11.16 -13.57 -5.84
C SER A 261 12.53 -13.93 -5.31
N MET A 262 12.73 -13.72 -4.00
CA MET A 262 13.93 -14.03 -3.27
C MET A 262 13.57 -14.72 -1.95
N THR A 263 14.23 -15.85 -1.68
CA THR A 263 14.12 -16.52 -0.37
C THR A 263 15.12 -15.92 0.61
N ILE A 264 14.68 -15.58 1.81
CA ILE A 264 15.48 -14.95 2.86
C ILE A 264 15.23 -15.72 4.17
N GLY A 265 16.16 -16.60 4.55
CA GLY A 265 15.95 -17.54 5.65
C GLY A 265 14.74 -18.44 5.36
N LYS A 266 13.78 -18.51 6.27
CA LYS A 266 12.48 -19.20 6.08
C LYS A 266 11.42 -18.35 5.37
N GLY A 267 11.71 -17.09 5.08
CA GLY A 267 10.77 -16.14 4.48
C GLY A 267 10.99 -15.95 2.98
N THR A 268 10.08 -15.21 2.37
CA THR A 268 10.15 -14.87 0.95
C THR A 268 9.81 -13.40 0.74
N LEU A 269 10.61 -12.69 -0.05
CA LEU A 269 10.32 -11.36 -0.54
C LEU A 269 10.02 -11.45 -2.04
N GLU A 270 8.84 -11.01 -2.45
CA GLU A 270 8.38 -11.02 -3.84
C GLU A 270 8.01 -9.59 -4.27
N ILE A 271 8.42 -9.16 -5.47
CA ILE A 271 7.96 -7.92 -6.10
C ILE A 271 7.22 -8.25 -7.38
N GLN A 272 6.12 -7.56 -7.63
CA GLN A 272 5.31 -7.72 -8.83
C GLN A 272 4.61 -6.40 -9.23
N LEU A 273 4.33 -6.26 -10.51
CA LEU A 273 3.36 -5.28 -11.01
C LEU A 273 1.96 -5.87 -10.86
N ALA A 274 1.21 -5.41 -9.87
CA ALA A 274 -0.13 -5.90 -9.62
C ALA A 274 -0.99 -4.93 -8.82
N ASP A 275 -2.30 -4.98 -9.07
CA ASP A 275 -3.29 -4.35 -8.21
C ASP A 275 -3.33 -5.05 -6.84
N ILE A 276 -3.10 -4.27 -5.77
CA ILE A 276 -3.09 -4.75 -4.39
C ILE A 276 -4.44 -5.36 -3.96
N THR A 277 -5.55 -4.91 -4.52
CA THR A 277 -6.90 -5.41 -4.18
C THR A 277 -7.13 -6.83 -4.69
N THR A 278 -6.31 -7.30 -5.63
CA THR A 278 -6.42 -8.64 -6.21
C THR A 278 -5.54 -9.69 -5.51
N GLN A 279 -4.81 -9.29 -4.45
CA GLN A 279 -3.77 -10.12 -3.85
C GLN A 279 -4.31 -11.20 -2.93
N LYS A 280 -3.96 -12.45 -3.25
CA LYS A 280 -4.21 -13.63 -2.41
C LYS A 280 -3.13 -13.76 -1.34
N VAL A 281 -3.35 -13.12 -0.21
CA VAL A 281 -2.45 -13.10 0.96
C VAL A 281 -3.25 -13.09 2.26
N ASP A 282 -2.63 -13.34 3.40
CA ASP A 282 -3.33 -13.25 4.67
C ASP A 282 -3.68 -11.78 5.02
N VAL A 283 -2.76 -10.85 4.77
CA VAL A 283 -2.92 -9.43 5.12
C VAL A 283 -2.67 -8.53 3.91
N ILE A 284 -3.64 -7.67 3.58
CA ILE A 284 -3.44 -6.54 2.65
C ILE A 284 -3.17 -5.26 3.45
N ILE A 285 -2.13 -4.52 3.07
CA ILE A 285 -1.78 -3.24 3.68
C ILE A 285 -2.43 -2.09 2.90
N GLY A 286 -3.28 -1.33 3.58
CA GLY A 286 -3.80 -0.04 3.14
C GLY A 286 -3.16 1.12 3.91
N SER A 287 -3.45 2.35 3.51
CA SER A 287 -3.00 3.55 4.23
C SER A 287 -4.19 4.39 4.67
N SER A 288 -4.24 4.78 5.94
CA SER A 288 -5.27 5.69 6.46
C SER A 288 -5.07 7.12 5.93
N SER A 289 -3.82 7.49 5.64
CA SER A 289 -3.41 8.82 5.18
C SER A 289 -3.55 9.01 3.65
N SER A 290 -3.51 7.94 2.86
CA SER A 290 -3.77 8.00 1.42
C SER A 290 -5.24 7.75 1.09
N GLN A 291 -5.98 8.82 0.75
CA GLN A 291 -7.40 8.68 0.37
C GLN A 291 -7.58 7.82 -0.89
N ILE A 292 -6.68 7.94 -1.87
CA ILE A 292 -6.73 7.20 -3.13
C ILE A 292 -6.59 5.69 -2.86
N LEU A 293 -5.54 5.28 -2.14
CA LEU A 293 -5.32 3.86 -1.84
C LEU A 293 -6.40 3.30 -0.90
N LYS A 294 -6.79 4.06 0.13
CA LYS A 294 -7.83 3.65 1.07
C LYS A 294 -9.15 3.35 0.36
N ARG A 295 -9.57 4.25 -0.53
CA ARG A 295 -10.81 4.10 -1.30
C ARG A 295 -10.72 2.98 -2.32
N ALA A 296 -9.59 2.81 -3.00
CA ALA A 296 -9.40 1.67 -3.90
C ALA A 296 -9.61 0.33 -3.17
N ILE A 297 -9.04 0.18 -1.97
CA ILE A 297 -9.20 -1.02 -1.14
C ILE A 297 -10.65 -1.17 -0.66
N ILE A 298 -11.25 -0.12 -0.09
CA ILE A 298 -12.64 -0.16 0.41
C ILE A 298 -13.63 -0.46 -0.73
N ASN A 299 -13.49 0.20 -1.88
CA ASN A 299 -14.37 0.01 -3.03
C ASN A 299 -14.28 -1.40 -3.60
N ALA A 300 -13.11 -2.04 -3.56
CA ALA A 300 -12.94 -3.42 -3.97
C ALA A 300 -13.43 -4.42 -2.90
N ALA A 301 -13.35 -4.04 -1.62
CA ALA A 301 -13.79 -4.87 -0.50
C ALA A 301 -15.31 -4.83 -0.26
N GLY A 302 -15.98 -3.74 -0.62
CA GLY A 302 -17.41 -3.51 -0.38
C GLY A 302 -17.70 -2.67 0.87
N ASP A 303 -18.94 -2.18 0.95
CA ASP A 303 -19.37 -1.15 1.90
C ASP A 303 -19.26 -1.56 3.37
N ASP A 304 -19.36 -2.85 3.69
CA ASP A 304 -19.17 -3.39 5.04
C ASP A 304 -17.79 -3.04 5.62
N VAL A 305 -16.76 -3.01 4.78
CA VAL A 305 -15.40 -2.65 5.20
C VAL A 305 -15.29 -1.16 5.51
N GLN A 306 -16.06 -0.31 4.82
CA GLN A 306 -16.12 1.12 5.14
C GLN A 306 -16.70 1.36 6.54
N MET A 307 -17.79 0.65 6.87
CA MET A 307 -18.40 0.71 8.20
C MET A 307 -17.44 0.18 9.28
N ALA A 308 -16.79 -0.95 9.03
CA ALA A 308 -15.80 -1.53 9.94
C ALA A 308 -14.62 -0.58 10.19
N TYR A 309 -14.11 0.06 9.13
CA TYR A 309 -13.04 1.06 9.25
C TYR A 309 -13.48 2.27 10.08
N ALA A 310 -14.65 2.83 9.81
CA ALA A 310 -15.16 3.99 10.56
C ALA A 310 -15.28 3.68 12.06
N LYS A 311 -15.84 2.52 12.39
CA LYS A 311 -15.98 2.03 13.77
C LYS A 311 -14.62 1.83 14.45
N GLU A 312 -13.67 1.18 13.78
CA GLU A 312 -12.34 0.96 14.35
C GLU A 312 -11.57 2.27 14.54
N HIS A 313 -11.71 3.21 13.61
CA HIS A 313 -11.10 4.54 13.71
C HIS A 313 -11.69 5.35 14.89
N GLU A 314 -12.99 5.27 15.14
CA GLU A 314 -13.65 5.93 16.26
C GLU A 314 -13.23 5.32 17.61
N ASN A 315 -13.16 4.00 17.69
CA ASN A 315 -12.76 3.30 18.92
C ASN A 315 -11.26 3.46 19.22
N ASN A 316 -10.43 3.53 18.17
CA ASN A 316 -8.97 3.49 18.29
C ASN A 316 -8.26 4.62 17.50
N PRO A 317 -8.57 5.91 17.74
CA PRO A 317 -8.13 7.04 16.89
C PRO A 317 -6.61 7.26 16.85
N ASN A 318 -5.90 6.74 17.86
CA ASN A 318 -4.44 6.83 17.98
C ASN A 318 -3.72 5.53 17.58
N SER A 319 -4.43 4.50 17.12
CA SER A 319 -3.78 3.28 16.66
C SER A 319 -3.01 3.54 15.36
N LEU A 320 -1.77 3.07 15.29
CA LEU A 320 -0.96 3.10 14.07
C LEU A 320 -1.47 2.11 13.02
N ILE A 321 -2.18 1.06 13.44
CA ILE A 321 -2.76 0.04 12.56
C ILE A 321 -4.22 -0.16 12.93
N LEU A 322 -5.11 0.16 12.00
CA LEU A 322 -6.53 -0.17 12.10
C LEU A 322 -6.76 -1.49 11.35
N SER A 323 -7.13 -2.53 12.09
CA SER A 323 -7.29 -3.87 11.56
C SER A 323 -8.76 -4.17 11.32
N VAL A 324 -9.18 -4.33 10.07
CA VAL A 324 -10.60 -4.56 9.69
C VAL A 324 -10.79 -5.87 8.92
N SER A 325 -12.04 -6.34 8.82
CA SER A 325 -12.40 -7.52 8.03
C SER A 325 -12.15 -7.30 6.53
N PRO A 326 -11.94 -8.37 5.74
CA PRO A 326 -11.50 -8.25 4.35
C PRO A 326 -12.61 -7.94 3.34
N GLY A 327 -13.88 -8.07 3.72
CA GLY A 327 -15.01 -7.95 2.79
C GLY A 327 -14.90 -8.95 1.65
N GLN A 328 -15.00 -8.46 0.41
CA GLN A 328 -14.88 -9.22 -0.84
C GLN A 328 -13.41 -9.44 -1.29
N LEU A 329 -12.42 -8.88 -0.58
CA LEU A 329 -11.02 -9.05 -0.98
C LEU A 329 -10.54 -10.48 -0.71
N PRO A 330 -9.63 -11.00 -1.55
CA PRO A 330 -9.10 -12.36 -1.39
C PRO A 330 -8.01 -12.44 -0.31
N CYS A 331 -8.24 -11.83 0.85
CA CYS A 331 -7.36 -11.87 2.02
C CYS A 331 -8.09 -12.21 3.32
N LYS A 332 -7.36 -12.37 4.44
CA LYS A 332 -7.97 -12.64 5.76
C LYS A 332 -8.22 -11.37 6.57
N ARG A 333 -7.37 -10.36 6.43
CA ARG A 333 -7.46 -9.06 7.11
C ARG A 333 -6.94 -7.92 6.24
N ILE A 334 -7.45 -6.71 6.49
CA ILE A 334 -6.89 -5.47 5.93
C ILE A 334 -6.32 -4.66 7.09
N PHE A 335 -5.06 -4.25 6.98
CA PHE A 335 -4.40 -3.36 7.93
C PHE A 335 -4.27 -1.98 7.30
N PHE A 336 -5.07 -1.01 7.77
CA PHE A 336 -4.91 0.39 7.40
C PHE A 336 -3.90 1.05 8.32
N VAL A 337 -2.74 1.41 7.76
CA VAL A 337 -1.65 2.01 8.52
C VAL A 337 -1.77 3.53 8.52
N LYS A 338 -1.66 4.14 9.70
CA LYS A 338 -1.60 5.60 9.88
C LYS A 338 -0.15 6.02 9.84
N TRP A 339 0.32 6.42 8.67
CA TRP A 339 1.70 6.84 8.44
C TRP A 339 1.76 7.91 7.36
N GLU A 340 2.55 8.95 7.61
CA GLU A 340 2.83 10.04 6.69
C GLU A 340 4.34 10.22 6.59
N PRO A 341 4.90 10.35 5.37
CA PRO A 341 6.33 10.49 5.20
C PRO A 341 6.83 11.84 5.74
N ASN A 342 7.94 11.81 6.47
CA ASN A 342 8.61 13.02 6.95
C ASN A 342 9.39 13.69 5.80
N THR A 343 9.56 15.01 5.88
CA THR A 343 10.42 15.76 4.96
C THR A 343 11.90 15.66 5.34
N ASP A 344 12.19 15.44 6.62
CA ASP A 344 13.54 15.16 7.11
C ASP A 344 13.92 13.71 6.80
N GLU A 345 15.07 13.51 6.14
CA GLU A 345 15.45 12.20 5.60
C GLU A 345 15.70 11.15 6.69
N GLU A 346 16.37 11.52 7.78
CA GLU A 346 16.66 10.60 8.89
C GLU A 346 15.35 10.19 9.60
N ALA A 347 14.47 11.16 9.90
CA ALA A 347 13.16 10.89 10.46
C ALA A 347 12.27 10.08 9.50
N LEU A 348 12.37 10.32 8.19
CA LEU A 348 11.68 9.55 7.16
C LEU A 348 12.12 8.09 7.21
N GLN A 349 13.43 7.84 7.16
CA GLN A 349 14.00 6.50 7.23
C GLN A 349 13.54 5.76 8.50
N GLN A 350 13.65 6.41 9.66
CA GLN A 350 13.22 5.81 10.93
C GLN A 350 11.71 5.50 10.94
N SER A 351 10.87 6.41 10.43
CA SER A 351 9.43 6.18 10.38
C SER A 351 9.02 5.01 9.49
N ILE A 352 9.78 4.73 8.42
CA ILE A 352 9.57 3.57 7.54
C ILE A 352 9.97 2.29 8.26
N ILE A 353 11.09 2.30 8.99
CA ILE A 353 11.51 1.17 9.82
C ILE A 353 10.41 0.82 10.82
N ASP A 354 9.91 1.82 11.56
CA ASP A 354 8.86 1.65 12.54
C ASP A 354 7.56 1.13 11.90
N LEU A 355 7.21 1.62 10.69
CA LEU A 355 6.05 1.16 9.93
C LEU A 355 6.16 -0.33 9.59
N ILE A 356 7.25 -0.75 8.94
CA ILE A 356 7.45 -2.13 8.50
C ILE A 356 7.49 -3.08 9.69
N TRP A 357 8.21 -2.71 10.75
CA TRP A 357 8.25 -3.47 12.00
C TRP A 357 6.85 -3.67 12.57
N ASN A 358 6.08 -2.60 12.77
CA ASN A 358 4.75 -2.68 13.36
C ASN A 358 3.81 -3.57 12.54
N VAL A 359 3.84 -3.46 11.21
CA VAL A 359 3.00 -4.28 10.32
C VAL A 359 3.37 -5.76 10.42
N MET A 360 4.65 -6.10 10.25
CA MET A 360 5.10 -7.48 10.26
C MET A 360 4.86 -8.13 11.62
N GLN A 361 5.13 -7.40 12.71
CA GLN A 361 4.88 -7.90 14.07
C GLN A 361 3.40 -8.16 14.34
N ASN A 362 2.52 -7.25 13.91
CA ASN A 362 1.09 -7.44 14.07
C ASN A 362 0.58 -8.63 13.25
N ALA A 363 1.15 -8.86 12.06
CA ALA A 363 0.82 -10.04 11.27
C ALA A 363 1.25 -11.34 11.97
N ILE A 364 2.48 -11.38 12.49
CA ILE A 364 3.03 -12.55 13.19
C ILE A 364 2.23 -12.85 14.47
N SER A 365 1.87 -11.84 15.26
CA SER A 365 1.10 -12.04 16.50
C SER A 365 -0.27 -12.67 16.25
N HIS A 366 -0.83 -12.46 15.05
CA HIS A 366 -2.09 -13.06 14.60
C HIS A 366 -1.89 -14.34 13.77
N LYS A 367 -0.66 -14.89 13.73
CA LYS A 367 -0.32 -16.12 13.00
C LYS A 367 -0.55 -16.03 11.48
N PHE A 368 -0.46 -14.83 10.92
CA PHE A 368 -0.48 -14.65 9.47
C PHE A 368 0.89 -14.99 8.85
N THR A 369 0.85 -15.55 7.66
CA THR A 369 2.00 -16.12 6.92
C THR A 369 2.28 -15.40 5.60
N SER A 370 1.42 -14.47 5.18
CA SER A 370 1.66 -13.65 3.99
C SER A 370 1.10 -12.22 4.10
N ILE A 371 1.84 -11.25 3.60
CA ILE A 371 1.48 -9.82 3.63
C ILE A 371 1.71 -9.20 2.25
N ALA A 372 0.78 -8.39 1.76
CA ALA A 372 0.96 -7.57 0.56
C ALA A 372 1.07 -6.08 0.91
N PHE A 373 2.22 -5.46 0.61
CA PHE A 373 2.45 -4.03 0.70
C PHE A 373 2.26 -3.33 -0.65
N PRO A 374 1.66 -2.13 -0.68
CA PRO A 374 1.70 -1.25 -1.83
C PRO A 374 3.00 -0.44 -1.82
N ALA A 375 3.19 0.39 -2.85
CA ALA A 375 4.20 1.46 -2.88
C ALA A 375 3.86 2.61 -1.91
N ILE A 376 3.71 2.30 -0.61
CA ILE A 376 3.30 3.27 0.41
C ILE A 376 4.32 4.41 0.54
N GLY A 377 3.84 5.65 0.52
CA GLY A 377 4.68 6.86 0.59
C GLY A 377 5.31 7.32 -0.71
N CYS A 378 5.35 6.49 -1.76
CA CYS A 378 6.02 6.81 -3.02
C CYS A 378 5.24 7.81 -3.92
N GLY A 379 4.01 8.19 -3.54
CA GLY A 379 3.16 9.11 -4.28
C GLY A 379 3.27 10.59 -3.89
N GLN A 380 4.07 10.93 -2.88
CA GLN A 380 4.13 12.28 -2.31
C GLN A 380 5.36 13.04 -2.86
N SER A 381 5.13 14.15 -3.57
CA SER A 381 6.15 14.85 -4.36
C SER A 381 7.31 15.46 -3.55
N SER A 382 7.14 15.63 -2.24
CA SER A 382 8.14 16.23 -1.35
C SER A 382 9.19 15.26 -0.80
N CYS A 383 9.04 13.96 -1.00
CA CYS A 383 9.89 12.94 -0.36
C CYS A 383 10.68 12.14 -1.41
N SER A 384 11.91 11.75 -1.06
CA SER A 384 12.75 10.93 -1.94
C SER A 384 12.19 9.52 -2.06
N LYS A 385 11.58 9.20 -3.21
CA LYS A 385 11.10 7.85 -3.55
C LYS A 385 12.19 6.80 -3.35
N GLN A 386 13.44 7.13 -3.69
CA GLN A 386 14.59 6.26 -3.51
C GLN A 386 14.84 5.93 -2.03
N VAL A 387 14.81 6.92 -1.13
CA VAL A 387 14.97 6.70 0.32
C VAL A 387 13.87 5.80 0.84
N ILE A 388 12.62 6.02 0.41
CA ILE A 388 11.47 5.20 0.82
C ILE A 388 11.67 3.74 0.41
N VAL A 389 11.90 3.51 -0.89
CA VAL A 389 12.04 2.17 -1.46
C VAL A 389 13.23 1.43 -0.87
N LYS A 390 14.40 2.09 -0.80
CA LYS A 390 15.61 1.52 -0.20
C LYS A 390 15.38 1.12 1.25
N THR A 391 14.81 2.01 2.05
CA THR A 391 14.57 1.75 3.48
C THR A 391 13.56 0.63 3.69
N MET A 392 12.49 0.61 2.89
CA MET A 392 11.44 -0.39 3.00
C MET A 392 11.97 -1.80 2.66
N VAL A 393 12.70 -1.93 1.55
CA VAL A 393 13.31 -3.20 1.14
C VAL A 393 14.34 -3.67 2.17
N ARG A 394 15.24 -2.77 2.61
CA ARG A 394 16.24 -3.08 3.63
C ARG A 394 15.60 -3.59 4.91
N GLU A 395 14.58 -2.91 5.42
CA GLU A 395 13.92 -3.32 6.67
C GLU A 395 13.18 -4.66 6.51
N ILE A 396 12.47 -4.89 5.40
CA ILE A 396 11.82 -6.19 5.16
C ILE A 396 12.85 -7.32 5.11
N LYS A 397 13.97 -7.13 4.37
CA LYS A 397 15.07 -8.11 4.32
C LYS A 397 15.62 -8.39 5.72
N ASN A 398 15.85 -7.34 6.51
CA ASN A 398 16.34 -7.45 7.90
C ASN A 398 15.39 -8.25 8.78
N GLN A 399 14.09 -7.93 8.76
CA GLN A 399 13.08 -8.65 9.55
C GLN A 399 13.02 -10.14 9.20
N LEU A 400 13.00 -10.47 7.90
CA LEU A 400 12.95 -11.86 7.45
C LEU A 400 14.21 -12.65 7.85
N ARG A 401 15.39 -12.04 7.67
CA ARG A 401 16.69 -12.68 7.96
C ARG A 401 16.94 -12.82 9.46
N MET A 402 16.93 -11.71 10.20
CA MET A 402 17.36 -11.68 11.61
C MET A 402 16.44 -12.48 12.52
N ARG A 403 15.15 -12.55 12.18
CA ARG A 403 14.13 -13.26 12.98
C ARG A 403 13.73 -14.60 12.38
N ASN A 404 14.36 -15.00 11.28
CA ASN A 404 14.13 -16.26 10.56
C ASN A 404 12.63 -16.58 10.36
N LEU A 405 11.88 -15.57 9.90
CA LEU A 405 10.41 -15.61 9.87
C LEU A 405 9.90 -16.46 8.70
N PRO A 406 8.99 -17.42 8.92
CA PRO A 406 8.30 -18.14 7.84
C PRO A 406 7.17 -17.28 7.25
N LEU A 407 7.53 -16.13 6.67
CA LEU A 407 6.61 -15.09 6.21
C LEU A 407 6.89 -14.73 4.76
N THR A 408 5.85 -14.72 3.93
CA THR A 408 5.91 -14.22 2.55
C THR A 408 5.48 -12.75 2.50
N VAL A 409 6.37 -11.86 2.09
CA VAL A 409 6.10 -10.44 1.89
C VAL A 409 6.06 -10.14 0.39
N LYS A 410 4.92 -9.65 -0.10
CA LYS A 410 4.71 -9.23 -1.49
C LYS A 410 4.67 -7.71 -1.60
N LEU A 411 5.55 -7.15 -2.42
CA LEU A 411 5.54 -5.75 -2.83
C LEU A 411 4.74 -5.65 -4.13
N SER A 412 3.48 -5.23 -4.02
CA SER A 412 2.54 -5.12 -5.14
C SER A 412 2.48 -3.68 -5.63
N ILE A 413 3.20 -3.40 -6.70
CA ILE A 413 3.32 -2.06 -7.28
C ILE A 413 2.28 -1.92 -8.39
N ALA A 414 1.54 -0.82 -8.42
CA ALA A 414 0.48 -0.67 -9.42
C ALA A 414 1.08 -0.60 -10.85
N PRO A 415 0.43 -1.17 -11.88
CA PRO A 415 0.95 -1.20 -13.25
C PRO A 415 1.34 0.16 -13.86
N ASP A 416 0.71 1.24 -13.39
CA ASP A 416 0.99 2.62 -13.80
C ASP A 416 2.17 3.27 -13.05
N GLN A 417 2.80 2.54 -12.12
CA GLN A 417 3.92 3.00 -11.30
C GLN A 417 5.24 2.31 -11.68
N LEU A 418 5.52 2.16 -12.99
CA LEU A 418 6.72 1.49 -13.50
C LEU A 418 8.03 2.04 -12.91
N GLU A 419 8.18 3.37 -12.82
CA GLU A 419 9.37 4.00 -12.24
C GLU A 419 9.63 3.55 -10.79
N ILE A 420 8.55 3.38 -10.01
CA ILE A 420 8.65 2.91 -8.61
C ILE A 420 8.96 1.42 -8.57
N TYR A 421 8.35 0.64 -9.46
CA TYR A 421 8.63 -0.80 -9.59
C TYR A 421 10.10 -1.06 -9.92
N ASP A 422 10.67 -0.30 -10.85
CA ASP A 422 12.08 -0.42 -11.24
C ASP A 422 13.02 -0.13 -10.05
N GLU A 423 12.71 0.90 -9.26
CA GLU A 423 13.47 1.20 -8.05
C GLU A 423 13.34 0.06 -7.02
N PHE A 424 12.16 -0.53 -6.83
CA PHE A 424 12.00 -1.70 -5.96
C PHE A 424 12.82 -2.89 -6.45
N CYS A 425 12.80 -3.17 -7.76
CA CYS A 425 13.58 -4.25 -8.36
C CYS A 425 15.08 -4.04 -8.13
N LYS A 426 15.58 -2.83 -8.36
CA LYS A 426 16.97 -2.45 -8.11
C LYS A 426 17.38 -2.70 -6.66
N GLN A 427 16.56 -2.28 -5.68
CA GLN A 427 16.86 -2.44 -4.26
C GLN A 427 16.70 -3.89 -3.76
N VAL A 428 15.83 -4.69 -4.36
CA VAL A 428 15.70 -6.12 -4.00
C VAL A 428 16.85 -6.93 -4.58
N LEU A 429 17.26 -6.65 -5.81
CA LEU A 429 18.34 -7.35 -6.50
C LEU A 429 19.74 -6.85 -6.11
N SER A 430 19.85 -5.68 -5.46
CA SER A 430 21.14 -5.19 -4.99
C SER A 430 21.76 -6.17 -4.00
N ILE A 431 23.01 -6.53 -4.31
CA ILE A 431 23.94 -7.22 -3.42
C ILE A 431 24.54 -6.12 -2.54
N GLU A 432 23.76 -5.51 -1.65
CA GLU A 432 24.41 -4.63 -0.66
C GLU A 432 25.27 -5.50 0.27
N GLU A 433 26.53 -5.09 0.47
CA GLU A 433 27.38 -5.60 1.54
C GLU A 433 26.65 -5.41 2.86
N ASP A 434 26.42 -6.52 3.55
CA ASP A 434 25.94 -6.59 4.92
C ASP A 434 26.98 -5.98 5.88
N LEU A 435 27.27 -4.68 5.83
CA LEU A 435 28.19 -4.03 6.76
C LEU A 435 27.61 -2.73 7.36
N SER A 436 27.19 -2.86 8.63
CA SER A 436 27.40 -1.88 9.71
C SER A 436 26.73 -0.50 9.68
N THR A 437 25.61 -0.30 8.99
CA THR A 437 24.67 0.80 9.33
C THR A 437 23.30 0.26 9.69
N SER A 438 23.27 -0.63 10.68
CA SER A 438 22.11 -0.66 11.55
C SER A 438 21.98 0.73 12.17
N ILE A 439 20.85 1.42 11.97
CA ILE A 439 20.35 2.21 13.09
C ILE A 439 20.02 1.14 14.13
N SER A 440 20.99 0.87 15.00
CA SER A 440 20.85 -0.13 16.03
C SER A 440 19.70 0.36 16.91
N HIS A 441 18.57 -0.30 16.81
CA HIS A 441 17.68 -0.35 17.95
C HIS A 441 18.39 -1.23 18.98
N GLU A 442 19.44 -0.70 19.63
CA GLU A 442 20.06 -1.42 20.73
C GLU A 442 18.98 -1.55 21.80
N LEU A 443 18.45 -2.77 21.90
CA LEU A 443 17.80 -3.21 23.12
C LEU A 443 18.75 -2.89 24.26
N PRO A 444 18.24 -2.52 25.44
CA PRO A 444 19.11 -2.21 26.57
C PRO A 444 20.11 -3.35 26.75
N SER A 445 21.39 -3.03 26.93
CA SER A 445 22.46 -4.04 27.06
C SER A 445 22.23 -5.03 28.20
N THR A 446 21.32 -4.70 29.11
CA THR A 446 20.89 -5.58 30.19
C THR A 446 19.84 -6.63 29.76
N TRP A 447 19.26 -6.52 28.56
CA TRP A 447 18.26 -7.46 28.05
C TRP A 447 18.89 -8.78 27.61
N ILE A 448 18.15 -9.88 27.81
CA ILE A 448 18.64 -11.23 27.52
C ILE A 448 17.84 -11.73 26.32
N GLN A 449 18.51 -11.99 25.20
CA GLN A 449 17.87 -12.67 24.06
C GLN A 449 17.58 -14.12 24.45
N SER A 450 16.30 -14.44 24.63
CA SER A 450 15.83 -15.79 24.94
C SER A 450 14.98 -16.32 23.78
N THR A 451 15.17 -17.60 23.45
CA THR A 451 14.35 -18.36 22.48
C THR A 451 12.97 -18.73 23.06
N GLU A 452 12.84 -18.74 24.38
CA GLU A 452 11.57 -18.84 25.10
C GLU A 452 11.06 -17.43 25.37
N ASN A 453 9.78 -17.14 25.09
CA ASN A 453 9.10 -15.85 25.31
C ASN A 453 9.01 -15.46 26.82
N LYS A 454 10.13 -15.40 27.53
CA LYS A 454 10.20 -15.00 28.93
C LYS A 454 10.14 -13.48 29.02
N VAL A 455 8.93 -12.97 29.28
CA VAL A 455 8.64 -11.55 29.46
C VAL A 455 9.20 -11.01 30.80
N ARG A 456 9.44 -11.88 31.79
CA ARG A 456 9.98 -11.50 33.12
C ARG A 456 11.38 -12.06 33.31
N VAL A 457 12.32 -11.18 33.68
CA VAL A 457 13.70 -11.55 33.97
C VAL A 457 14.06 -11.06 35.37
N ILE A 458 14.47 -11.99 36.24
CA ILE A 458 14.93 -11.65 37.59
C ILE A 458 16.21 -10.82 37.50
N VAL A 459 16.21 -9.66 38.13
CA VAL A 459 17.39 -8.79 38.22
C VAL A 459 18.21 -9.23 39.43
N SER A 460 19.44 -9.68 39.20
CA SER A 460 20.34 -10.12 40.27
C SER A 460 20.74 -8.96 41.20
N ILE A 461 20.73 -9.22 42.51
CA ILE A 461 21.08 -8.27 43.58
C ILE A 461 22.46 -7.64 43.44
N ASN A 462 23.38 -8.32 42.75
CA ASN A 462 24.76 -7.87 42.58
C ASN A 462 24.93 -6.87 41.42
N THR A 463 23.89 -6.66 40.60
CA THR A 463 23.95 -5.77 39.43
C THR A 463 23.80 -4.30 39.80
N ASN A 464 24.36 -3.41 38.97
CA ASN A 464 24.17 -1.96 39.11
C ASN A 464 22.71 -1.54 38.88
N GLU A 465 21.97 -2.27 38.05
CA GLU A 465 20.55 -2.06 37.82
C GLU A 465 19.73 -2.25 39.10
N TYR A 466 19.94 -3.38 39.80
CA TYR A 466 19.28 -3.66 41.08
C TYR A 466 19.56 -2.56 42.10
N LYS A 467 20.84 -2.24 42.31
CA LYS A 467 21.28 -1.22 43.28
C LYS A 467 20.66 0.14 42.95
N SER A 468 20.66 0.55 41.69
CA SER A 468 20.05 1.82 41.26
C SER A 468 18.54 1.87 41.53
N ILE A 469 17.82 0.77 41.25
CA ILE A 469 16.37 0.73 41.48
C ILE A 469 16.07 0.80 42.98
N VAL A 470 16.75 -0.01 43.80
CA VAL A 470 16.54 -0.04 45.25
C VAL A 470 16.85 1.31 45.90
N THR A 471 18.00 1.93 45.59
CA THR A 471 18.34 3.24 46.16
C THR A 471 17.27 4.30 45.90
N ASN A 472 16.74 4.37 44.67
CA ASN A 472 15.68 5.33 44.33
C ASN A 472 14.35 4.96 45.00
N PHE A 473 14.04 3.67 45.09
CA PHE A 473 12.83 3.18 45.73
C PHE A 473 12.84 3.46 47.24
N ASP A 474 13.98 3.25 47.92
CA ASP A 474 14.16 3.53 49.35
C ASP A 474 13.90 5.00 49.69
N GLN A 475 14.50 5.89 48.91
CA GLN A 475 14.30 7.33 49.02
C GLN A 475 12.82 7.70 48.81
N ALA A 476 12.17 7.09 47.81
CA ALA A 476 10.76 7.34 47.52
C ALA A 476 9.81 6.75 48.58
N MET A 477 10.21 5.65 49.24
CA MET A 477 9.41 4.95 50.26
C MET A 477 9.57 5.49 51.68
N LYS A 478 10.65 6.22 51.98
CA LYS A 478 10.90 6.86 53.29
C LYS A 478 10.71 5.90 54.47
N GLY A 479 11.20 4.66 54.33
CA GLY A 479 11.12 3.62 55.38
C GLY A 479 9.74 2.97 55.55
N LYS A 480 8.77 3.20 54.65
CA LYS A 480 7.41 2.60 54.74
C LYS A 480 7.29 1.20 54.14
N TYR A 481 8.34 0.40 54.19
CA TYR A 481 8.33 -1.00 53.78
C TYR A 481 9.42 -1.77 54.53
N THR A 482 9.31 -3.11 54.57
CA THR A 482 10.25 -3.97 55.32
C THR A 482 11.45 -4.40 54.49
N GLN A 483 11.23 -5.00 53.33
CA GLN A 483 12.28 -5.50 52.44
C GLN A 483 11.81 -5.59 50.99
N VAL A 484 12.75 -5.51 50.04
CA VAL A 484 12.51 -5.84 48.63
C VAL A 484 12.71 -7.34 48.45
N ILE A 485 11.65 -8.06 48.09
CA ILE A 485 11.71 -9.52 47.91
C ILE A 485 12.42 -9.89 46.60
N GLN A 486 12.05 -9.24 45.50
CA GLN A 486 12.57 -9.51 44.18
C GLN A 486 12.37 -8.30 43.26
N ILE A 487 13.24 -8.12 42.28
CA ILE A 487 13.04 -7.20 41.16
C ILE A 487 12.96 -8.02 39.88
N GLU A 488 11.88 -7.83 39.14
CA GLU A 488 11.66 -8.43 37.83
C GLU A 488 11.69 -7.32 36.77
N ARG A 489 12.64 -7.43 35.84
CA ARG A 489 12.62 -6.60 34.65
C ARG A 489 11.67 -7.21 33.63
N ILE A 490 10.77 -6.36 33.15
CA ILE A 490 9.84 -6.71 32.08
C ILE A 490 10.50 -6.43 30.73
N GLN A 491 10.74 -7.49 29.95
CA GLN A 491 11.31 -7.40 28.60
C GLN A 491 10.20 -7.57 27.57
N ASN A 492 9.75 -6.46 27.03
CA ASN A 492 8.78 -6.43 25.93
C ASN A 492 9.29 -5.48 24.84
N GLU A 493 9.90 -6.06 23.82
CA GLU A 493 10.55 -5.31 22.73
C GLU A 493 9.55 -4.39 22.01
N ARG A 494 8.32 -4.84 21.78
CA ARG A 494 7.26 -4.04 21.13
C ARG A 494 7.01 -2.74 21.90
N TRP A 495 6.81 -2.82 23.21
CA TRP A 495 6.53 -1.63 24.03
C TRP A 495 7.75 -0.74 24.19
N TYR A 496 8.95 -1.34 24.29
CA TYR A 496 10.19 -0.57 24.38
C TYR A 496 10.42 0.27 23.11
N MET A 497 10.17 -0.28 21.92
CA MET A 497 10.26 0.50 20.67
C MET A 497 9.21 1.61 20.59
N GLN A 498 7.96 1.34 20.99
CA GLN A 498 6.92 2.38 21.04
C GLN A 498 7.33 3.52 21.98
N TYR A 499 7.89 3.19 23.14
CA TYR A 499 8.43 4.17 24.07
C TYR A 499 9.59 4.97 23.46
N LEU A 500 10.55 4.34 22.76
CA LEU A 500 11.63 5.05 22.07
C LEU A 500 11.11 6.00 20.98
N ALA A 501 10.09 5.60 20.21
CA ALA A 501 9.44 6.46 19.23
C ALA A 501 8.82 7.70 19.89
N HIS A 502 8.11 7.53 21.01
CA HIS A 502 7.57 8.65 21.78
C HIS A 502 8.65 9.52 22.42
N CYS A 503 9.77 8.94 22.89
CA CYS A 503 10.91 9.72 23.39
C CYS A 503 11.45 10.66 22.31
N ARG A 504 11.55 10.18 21.06
CA ARG A 504 12.03 10.97 19.91
C ARG A 504 11.05 12.10 19.57
N ASP A 505 9.75 11.80 19.51
CA ASP A 505 8.71 12.84 19.29
C ASP A 505 8.78 13.94 20.35
N PHE A 506 8.81 13.56 21.63
CA PHE A 506 8.79 14.52 22.74
C PHE A 506 10.06 15.35 22.76
N ARG A 507 11.23 14.75 22.51
CA ARG A 507 12.50 15.50 22.38
C ARG A 507 12.45 16.53 21.25
N LYS A 508 11.89 16.15 20.08
CA LYS A 508 11.79 17.05 18.92
C LYS A 508 10.79 18.19 19.15
N ARG A 509 9.60 17.85 19.65
CA ARG A 509 8.47 18.78 19.83
C ARG A 509 8.65 19.71 21.03
N LEU A 510 9.09 19.17 22.16
CA LEU A 510 9.10 19.89 23.45
C LEU A 510 10.49 20.40 23.84
N LYS A 511 11.57 19.83 23.29
CA LYS A 511 12.97 20.23 23.55
C LYS A 511 13.34 20.27 25.04
N ILE A 512 12.64 19.50 25.88
CA ILE A 512 12.89 19.32 27.30
C ILE A 512 12.99 17.84 27.62
N ASP A 513 13.65 17.50 28.73
CA ASP A 513 13.58 16.13 29.25
C ASP A 513 12.19 15.90 29.87
N THR A 514 11.48 14.94 29.30
CA THR A 514 10.09 14.63 29.67
C THR A 514 9.96 13.29 30.36
N GLU A 515 11.06 12.53 30.43
CA GLU A 515 11.07 11.22 31.05
C GLU A 515 11.19 11.32 32.56
N LYS A 516 10.29 10.65 33.26
CA LYS A 516 10.32 10.54 34.72
C LYS A 516 10.28 9.08 35.13
N ARG A 517 10.99 8.76 36.21
CA ARG A 517 10.83 7.48 36.91
C ARG A 517 9.68 7.60 37.89
N LEU A 518 8.59 6.87 37.63
CA LEU A 518 7.37 6.92 38.42
C LEU A 518 6.94 5.53 38.88
N TYR A 519 6.09 5.50 39.89
CA TYR A 519 5.62 4.31 40.58
C TYR A 519 4.13 4.06 40.29
N HIS A 520 3.76 2.79 40.16
CA HIS A 520 2.37 2.35 40.06
C HIS A 520 2.15 1.12 40.93
N GLY A 521 1.32 1.25 41.96
CA GLY A 521 0.96 0.14 42.85
C GLY A 521 -0.31 -0.57 42.38
N CYS A 522 -0.31 -1.90 42.41
CA CYS A 522 -1.47 -2.69 42.03
C CYS A 522 -1.52 -4.04 42.78
N PRO A 523 -2.68 -4.71 42.83
CA PRO A 523 -2.77 -6.09 43.32
C PRO A 523 -2.05 -7.08 42.40
N GLU A 524 -1.59 -8.21 42.96
CA GLU A 524 -0.86 -9.28 42.23
C GLU A 524 -1.55 -9.70 40.92
N LYS A 525 -2.86 -9.98 40.96
CA LYS A 525 -3.63 -10.38 39.77
C LYS A 525 -3.64 -9.31 38.66
N ALA A 526 -3.61 -8.03 39.03
CA ALA A 526 -3.57 -6.93 38.06
C ALA A 526 -2.15 -6.77 37.49
N ALA A 527 -1.11 -7.04 38.27
CA ALA A 527 0.28 -7.02 37.79
C ALA A 527 0.48 -8.02 36.65
N ASP A 528 -0.07 -9.23 36.77
CA ASP A 528 0.00 -10.25 35.70
C ASP A 528 -0.63 -9.78 34.40
N LEU A 529 -1.82 -9.16 34.48
CA LEU A 529 -2.50 -8.59 33.32
C LEU A 529 -1.72 -7.43 32.69
N ILE A 530 -1.19 -6.51 33.50
CA ILE A 530 -0.38 -5.38 33.00
C ILE A 530 0.87 -5.88 32.27
N ILE A 531 1.50 -6.95 32.77
CA ILE A 531 2.70 -7.52 32.14
C ILE A 531 2.39 -8.21 30.81
N GLY A 532 1.19 -8.80 30.66
CA GLY A 532 0.74 -9.40 29.40
C GLY A 532 0.24 -8.38 28.38
N ASP A 533 -0.60 -7.44 28.82
CA ASP A 533 -1.44 -6.60 27.95
C ASP A 533 -1.17 -5.08 28.04
N CYS A 534 -0.07 -4.69 28.70
CA CYS A 534 0.33 -3.30 28.97
C CYS A 534 -0.59 -2.59 29.97
N PHE A 535 -0.29 -1.33 30.26
CA PHE A 535 -1.16 -0.45 31.04
C PHE A 535 -2.42 -0.10 30.22
N ASN A 536 -3.46 -0.92 30.37
CA ASN A 536 -4.69 -0.76 29.62
C ASN A 536 -5.65 0.26 30.29
N ARG A 537 -5.94 1.33 29.56
CA ARG A 537 -6.84 2.41 29.97
C ARG A 537 -8.28 1.94 30.21
N SER A 538 -8.73 0.84 29.61
CA SER A 538 -10.10 0.34 29.82
C SER A 538 -10.40 -0.03 31.28
N PHE A 539 -9.37 -0.20 32.11
CA PHE A 539 -9.49 -0.43 33.55
C PHE A 539 -9.43 0.86 34.40
N ALA A 540 -9.50 2.04 33.77
CA ALA A 540 -9.50 3.31 34.49
C ALA A 540 -10.69 3.41 35.48
N GLY A 541 -10.42 3.98 36.65
CA GLY A 541 -11.41 4.21 37.71
C GLY A 541 -11.44 3.16 38.82
N VAL A 542 -10.75 2.03 38.67
CA VAL A 542 -10.64 1.00 39.73
C VAL A 542 -9.95 1.56 41.00
N ASN A 543 -8.91 2.39 40.83
CA ASN A 543 -8.17 3.02 41.92
C ASN A 543 -8.50 4.53 42.07
N GLY A 544 -9.67 4.96 41.59
CA GLY A 544 -10.12 6.35 41.61
C GLY A 544 -9.92 7.10 40.29
N THR A 545 -10.59 8.24 40.17
CA THR A 545 -10.61 9.09 38.96
C THR A 545 -10.30 10.55 39.28
N VAL A 546 -9.63 10.86 40.38
CA VAL A 546 -9.49 12.24 40.91
C VAL A 546 -9.00 13.24 39.84
N TYR A 547 -8.07 12.83 38.98
CA TYR A 547 -7.49 13.66 37.92
C TYR A 547 -7.89 13.21 36.50
N GLY A 548 -8.96 12.41 36.39
CA GLY A 548 -9.54 11.93 35.13
C GLY A 548 -9.53 10.41 34.96
N PHE A 549 -10.13 9.91 33.87
CA PHE A 549 -10.15 8.49 33.53
C PHE A 549 -8.87 8.10 32.79
N GLY A 550 -7.91 7.52 33.50
CA GLY A 550 -6.61 7.13 32.95
C GLY A 550 -5.85 6.13 33.81
N VAL A 551 -4.60 5.89 33.41
CA VAL A 551 -3.62 5.11 34.17
C VAL A 551 -2.79 6.10 34.99
N TYR A 552 -2.69 5.85 36.29
CA TYR A 552 -2.07 6.76 37.24
C TYR A 552 -0.66 6.32 37.59
N PHE A 553 0.25 7.27 37.64
CA PHE A 553 1.62 7.09 38.10
C PHE A 553 1.92 8.17 39.14
N SER A 554 2.78 7.85 40.12
CA SER A 554 3.17 8.79 41.16
C SER A 554 4.68 8.90 41.26
N SER A 555 5.20 10.11 41.50
CA SER A 555 6.59 10.30 41.91
C SER A 555 6.83 9.83 43.35
N ASN A 556 5.77 9.69 44.15
CA ASN A 556 5.82 9.23 45.52
C ASN A 556 5.44 7.74 45.62
N ALA A 557 6.44 6.89 45.83
CA ALA A 557 6.22 5.45 45.99
C ALA A 557 5.31 5.13 47.19
N THR A 558 5.34 5.94 48.27
CA THR A 558 4.42 5.73 49.42
C THR A 558 2.95 5.92 49.07
N TYR A 559 2.65 6.77 48.08
CA TYR A 559 1.28 6.91 47.56
C TYR A 559 0.89 5.70 46.71
N SER A 560 1.80 5.23 45.84
CA SER A 560 1.56 3.99 45.08
C SER A 560 1.37 2.77 46.02
N HIS A 561 2.09 2.74 47.13
CA HIS A 561 2.01 1.68 48.14
C HIS A 561 0.61 1.53 48.75
N THR A 562 -0.19 2.60 48.86
CA THR A 562 -1.56 2.49 49.39
C THR A 562 -2.49 1.68 48.49
N TYR A 563 -2.20 1.63 47.17
CA TYR A 563 -2.97 0.90 46.17
C TYR A 563 -2.39 -0.49 45.84
N ALA A 564 -1.15 -0.75 46.23
CA ALA A 564 -0.52 -2.06 46.12
C ALA A 564 -1.06 -2.99 47.23
N ILE A 565 -2.30 -3.45 47.10
CA ILE A 565 -2.98 -4.31 48.08
C ILE A 565 -2.14 -5.59 48.29
N PRO A 566 -1.83 -5.97 49.55
CA PRO A 566 -0.99 -7.13 49.82
C PRO A 566 -1.71 -8.44 49.45
N ASN A 567 -0.96 -9.41 48.94
CA ASN A 567 -1.48 -10.76 48.72
C ASN A 567 -1.58 -11.54 50.04
N THR A 568 -1.94 -12.83 49.96
CA THR A 568 -2.09 -13.71 51.14
C THR A 568 -0.80 -13.91 51.93
N LYS A 569 0.36 -13.64 51.33
CA LYS A 569 1.68 -13.69 51.97
C LYS A 569 2.13 -12.33 52.53
N GLY A 570 1.32 -11.28 52.38
CA GLY A 570 1.67 -9.92 52.77
C GLY A 570 2.53 -9.17 51.74
N GLU A 571 2.75 -9.75 50.55
CA GLU A 571 3.61 -9.19 49.50
C GLU A 571 2.84 -8.15 48.69
N ARG A 572 3.52 -7.08 48.28
CA ARG A 572 2.92 -5.97 47.52
C ARG A 572 3.67 -5.77 46.21
N PHE A 573 2.93 -5.44 45.16
CA PHE A 573 3.46 -5.31 43.81
C PHE A 573 3.43 -3.85 43.37
N ILE A 574 4.61 -3.32 43.01
CA ILE A 574 4.78 -1.94 42.54
C ILE A 574 5.63 -1.98 41.27
N PHE A 575 5.12 -1.37 40.20
CA PHE A 575 5.89 -1.11 38.99
C PHE A 575 6.73 0.15 39.16
N VAL A 576 8.01 0.06 38.79
CA VAL A 576 8.91 1.20 38.59
C VAL A 576 9.02 1.42 37.09
N SER A 577 8.46 2.51 36.58
CA SER A 577 8.30 2.76 35.14
C SER A 577 9.02 4.02 34.71
N ARG A 578 9.61 4.01 33.50
CA ARG A 578 10.00 5.23 32.79
C ARG A 578 8.77 5.75 32.05
N VAL A 579 8.34 6.96 32.35
CA VAL A 579 7.09 7.55 31.86
C VAL A 579 7.39 8.90 31.21
N LEU A 580 6.89 9.11 30.00
CA LEU A 580 6.96 10.40 29.30
C LEU A 580 5.77 11.26 29.71
N VAL A 581 6.01 12.34 30.44
CA VAL A 581 4.94 13.17 31.02
C VAL A 581 4.51 14.31 30.07
N GLY A 582 5.39 14.73 29.15
CA GLY A 582 5.06 15.70 28.08
C GLY A 582 4.52 17.04 28.60
N SER A 583 3.67 17.70 27.81
CA SER A 583 2.95 18.90 28.24
C SER A 583 1.78 18.53 29.17
N THR A 584 1.69 19.19 30.32
CA THR A 584 0.74 18.85 31.39
C THR A 584 -0.36 19.89 31.58
N VAL A 585 -1.54 19.44 31.99
CA VAL A 585 -2.66 20.29 32.44
C VAL A 585 -3.22 19.77 33.77
N LEU A 586 -3.84 20.65 34.55
CA LEU A 586 -4.54 20.26 35.78
C LEU A 586 -5.70 19.29 35.44
N GLY A 587 -5.67 18.11 36.04
CA GLY A 587 -6.69 17.08 35.87
C GLY A 587 -7.94 17.36 36.70
N ASN A 588 -9.08 16.79 36.28
CA ASN A 588 -10.29 16.75 37.09
C ASN A 588 -11.07 15.46 36.88
N SER A 589 -11.95 15.12 37.83
CA SER A 589 -12.58 13.81 37.88
C SER A 589 -13.57 13.50 36.77
N SER A 590 -14.03 14.51 36.04
CA SER A 590 -14.92 14.35 34.88
C SER A 590 -14.17 14.10 33.57
N MET A 591 -12.84 14.30 33.53
CA MET A 591 -12.07 14.19 32.29
C MET A 591 -12.00 12.76 31.76
N LYS A 592 -12.70 12.49 30.65
CA LYS A 592 -12.58 11.23 29.90
C LYS A 592 -11.45 11.22 28.88
N THR A 593 -10.82 12.35 28.62
CA THR A 593 -9.62 12.48 27.78
C THR A 593 -8.94 13.78 28.15
N ARG A 594 -7.63 13.87 27.90
CA ARG A 594 -6.89 15.13 28.04
C ARG A 594 -7.35 16.14 26.97
N PRO A 595 -7.30 17.45 27.25
CA PRO A 595 -7.55 18.50 26.26
C PRO A 595 -6.52 18.48 25.12
N ILE A 596 -6.90 19.04 23.97
CA ILE A 596 -6.01 19.18 22.81
C ILE A 596 -4.78 20.03 23.20
N GLY A 597 -3.60 19.61 22.75
CA GLY A 597 -2.34 20.30 23.01
C GLY A 597 -1.61 19.85 24.28
N TYR A 598 -2.23 19.01 25.11
CA TYR A 598 -1.61 18.41 26.27
C TYR A 598 -1.34 16.91 26.05
N ASP A 599 -0.31 16.39 26.72
CA ASP A 599 0.11 14.99 26.68
C ASP A 599 -0.35 14.23 27.93
N SER A 600 -0.38 14.89 29.10
CA SER A 600 -0.77 14.29 30.39
C SER A 600 -1.59 15.24 31.27
N THR A 601 -2.28 14.67 32.27
CA THR A 601 -2.94 15.40 33.35
C THR A 601 -2.16 15.22 34.66
N THR A 602 -2.06 16.28 35.47
CA THR A 602 -1.41 16.26 36.79
C THR A 602 -2.32 16.81 37.87
N ASP A 603 -1.92 16.63 39.12
CA ASP A 603 -2.55 17.21 40.31
C ASP A 603 -2.32 18.71 40.47
#